data_AF-A0A1E4SLU8-F1
#
_entry.id   AF-A0A1E4SLU8-F1
#
_cell.length_a   1.000
_cell.length_b   1.000
_cell.length_c   1.000
_cell.angle_alpha   90.00
_cell.angle_beta   90.00
_cell.angle_gamma   90.00
#
_symmetry.space_group_name_H-M   'P 1'
#
loop_
_entity.id
_entity.type
_entity.pdbx_description
1 polymer ?
#
loop_
_entity_poly.entity_id
_entity_poly.type
_entity_poly.pdbx_seq_one_letter_code
_entity_poly.pdbx_strand_id
1 'polypeptide(L)'
;MSSLAHQVLVNLVHYNNWTSVESHTLLLELTILCGVPPATQTPDSLGLEWVIPRSIKQDPNISAHEINGWFQQITQLSSSKRPTRITIAIVNDDGTIVYYFIHDGVVKPRQN
;
A
#
# COMPACT_ATOMS: atom_id res chain seq x y z
N MET A 1 -13.92 10.82 -14.45
CA MET A 1 -13.12 11.31 -13.31
C MET A 1 -12.52 10.09 -12.61
N SER A 2 -11.29 9.69 -12.96
CA SER A 2 -10.64 8.52 -12.36
C SER A 2 -10.19 8.85 -10.95
N SER A 3 -10.73 8.14 -9.95
CA SER A 3 -10.30 8.27 -8.56
C SER A 3 -8.82 7.89 -8.42
N LEU A 4 -8.14 8.46 -7.43
CA LEU A 4 -6.73 8.17 -7.12
C LEU A 4 -6.46 6.66 -6.99
N ALA A 5 -7.33 5.96 -6.27
CA ALA A 5 -7.24 4.51 -6.08
C ALA A 5 -7.38 3.73 -7.40
N HIS A 6 -8.20 4.20 -8.34
CA HIS A 6 -8.35 3.56 -9.64
C HIS A 6 -7.05 3.66 -10.47
N GLN A 7 -6.37 4.81 -10.44
CA GLN A 7 -5.09 4.97 -11.13
C GLN A 7 -4.02 4.02 -10.59
N VAL A 8 -3.92 3.91 -9.26
CA VAL A 8 -3.00 2.96 -8.61
C VAL A 8 -3.38 1.52 -8.96
N LEU A 9 -4.67 1.16 -8.92
CA LEU A 9 -5.14 -0.18 -9.27
C LEU A 9 -4.74 -0.56 -10.70
N VAL A 10 -5.00 0.32 -11.67
CA VAL A 10 -4.61 0.11 -13.07
C VAL A 10 -3.10 -0.06 -13.19
N ASN A 11 -2.31 0.73 -12.45
CA ASN A 11 -0.86 0.61 -12.47
C ASN A 11 -0.36 -0.71 -11.85
N LEU A 12 -0.95 -1.14 -10.73
CA LEU A 12 -0.63 -2.40 -10.08
C LEU A 12 -0.90 -3.59 -11.00
N VAL A 13 -2.07 -3.63 -11.63
CA VAL A 13 -2.48 -4.76 -12.49
C VAL A 13 -1.73 -4.77 -13.82
N HIS A 14 -1.67 -3.63 -14.53
CA HIS A 14 -1.19 -3.61 -15.91
C HIS A 14 0.31 -3.36 -16.07
N TYR A 15 0.95 -2.69 -15.10
CA TYR A 15 2.39 -2.35 -15.18
C TYR A 15 3.23 -3.14 -14.19
N ASN A 16 2.68 -3.44 -13.00
CA ASN A 16 3.37 -4.24 -11.98
C ASN A 16 2.89 -5.70 -11.94
N ASN A 17 1.95 -6.12 -12.81
CA ASN A 17 1.44 -7.49 -12.92
C ASN A 17 0.92 -8.09 -11.60
N TRP A 18 0.30 -7.28 -10.74
CA TRP A 18 -0.37 -7.76 -9.53
C TRP A 18 -1.63 -8.56 -9.88
N THR A 19 -1.93 -9.58 -9.08
CA THR A 19 -3.13 -10.41 -9.20
C THR A 19 -4.04 -10.24 -7.99
N SER A 20 -5.33 -10.54 -8.16
CA SER A 20 -6.35 -10.45 -7.10
C SER A 20 -6.38 -9.09 -6.38
N VAL A 21 -6.26 -8.00 -7.14
CA VAL A 21 -6.26 -6.65 -6.58
C VAL A 21 -7.69 -6.23 -6.22
N GLU A 22 -7.95 -6.01 -4.93
CA GLU A 22 -9.24 -5.54 -4.42
C GLU A 22 -9.08 -4.18 -3.73
N SER A 23 -10.14 -3.37 -3.75
CA SER A 23 -10.19 -2.08 -3.06
C SER A 23 -11.09 -2.16 -1.84
N HIS A 24 -10.58 -1.72 -0.69
CA HIS A 24 -11.34 -1.58 0.54
C HIS A 24 -11.43 -0.11 0.94
N THR A 25 -12.64 0.37 1.19
CA THR A 25 -12.87 1.71 1.75
C THR A 25 -12.91 1.60 3.27
N LEU A 26 -11.97 2.28 3.91
CA LEU A 26 -11.82 2.35 5.36
C LEU A 26 -12.54 3.57 5.94
N LEU A 27 -12.45 3.71 7.27
CA LEU A 27 -12.89 4.89 7.99
C LEU A 27 -12.24 6.15 7.39
N LEU A 28 -12.99 7.27 7.36
CA LEU A 28 -12.53 8.58 6.83
C LEU A 28 -12.33 8.61 5.30
N GLU A 29 -13.10 7.83 4.53
CA GLU A 29 -13.05 7.79 3.04
C GLU A 29 -11.69 7.36 2.46
N LEU A 30 -10.78 6.85 3.29
CA LEU A 30 -9.51 6.32 2.84
C LEU A 30 -9.73 5.02 2.07
N THR A 31 -9.44 5.02 0.78
CA THR A 31 -9.47 3.80 -0.03
C THR A 31 -8.08 3.17 -0.04
N ILE A 32 -7.99 1.94 0.43
CA ILE A 32 -6.78 1.13 0.36
C ILE A 32 -6.97 0.01 -0.66
N LEU A 33 -5.89 -0.47 -1.22
CA LEU A 33 -5.88 -1.60 -2.14
C LEU A 33 -5.18 -2.77 -1.46
N CYS A 34 -5.59 -3.98 -1.76
CA CYS A 34 -4.89 -5.19 -1.40
C CYS A 34 -4.69 -6.05 -2.64
N GLY A 35 -3.65 -6.88 -2.68
CA GLY A 35 -3.44 -7.79 -3.80
C GLY A 35 -2.17 -8.61 -3.66
N VAL A 36 -1.90 -9.43 -4.66
CA VAL A 36 -0.73 -10.31 -4.68
C VAL A 36 0.26 -9.81 -5.73
N PRO A 37 1.46 -9.34 -5.33
CA PRO A 37 2.49 -8.96 -6.28
C PRO A 37 3.04 -10.20 -7.01
N PRO A 38 3.53 -10.05 -8.26
CA PRO A 38 4.10 -11.17 -9.02
C PRO A 38 5.42 -11.70 -8.41
N ALA A 39 6.09 -10.90 -7.58
CA ALA A 39 7.38 -11.22 -6.98
C ALA A 39 7.22 -11.75 -5.55
N THR A 40 6.66 -12.95 -5.39
CA THR A 40 6.92 -13.82 -4.23
C THR A 40 8.37 -14.35 -4.29
N GLN A 41 9.38 -13.46 -4.35
CA GLN A 41 10.81 -13.81 -4.46
C GLN A 41 11.54 -13.82 -3.10
N THR A 42 10.81 -13.74 -1.99
CA THR A 42 11.37 -14.05 -0.67
C THR A 42 10.59 -15.19 -0.03
N PRO A 43 11.25 -16.26 0.45
CA PRO A 43 10.60 -17.44 1.02
C PRO A 43 9.67 -17.13 2.21
N ASP A 44 9.80 -15.96 2.82
CA ASP A 44 8.98 -15.46 3.95
C ASP A 44 7.72 -14.68 3.52
N SER A 45 7.49 -14.46 2.23
CA SER A 45 6.38 -13.61 1.74
C SER A 45 5.30 -14.43 1.06
N LEU A 46 4.61 -15.23 1.86
CA LEU A 46 3.34 -15.82 1.49
C LEU A 46 2.23 -14.77 1.64
N GLY A 47 2.00 -13.99 0.58
CA GLY A 47 0.66 -13.48 0.34
C GLY A 47 0.43 -11.97 0.35
N LEU A 48 -0.86 -11.67 0.50
CA LEU A 48 -1.56 -10.41 0.25
C LEU A 48 -0.82 -9.19 0.83
N GLU A 49 -0.45 -8.27 -0.05
CA GLU A 49 0.15 -6.98 0.27
C GLU A 49 -0.89 -5.87 0.24
N TRP A 50 -0.66 -4.85 1.06
CA TRP A 50 -1.55 -3.71 1.24
C TRP A 50 -0.91 -2.45 0.66
N VAL A 51 -1.64 -1.76 -0.19
CA VAL A 51 -1.20 -0.56 -0.90
C VAL A 51 -2.11 0.62 -0.55
N ILE A 52 -1.51 1.76 -0.22
CA ILE A 52 -2.22 2.98 0.18
C ILE A 52 -2.00 4.05 -0.90
N PRO A 53 -3.00 4.32 -1.75
CA PRO A 53 -2.98 5.40 -2.72
C PRO A 53 -2.94 6.77 -2.04
N ARG A 54 -1.95 7.60 -2.41
CA ARG A 54 -1.77 8.96 -1.91
C ARG A 54 -1.43 9.92 -3.04
N SER A 55 -1.78 11.19 -2.88
CA SER A 55 -1.34 12.26 -3.77
C SER A 55 -0.47 13.24 -2.99
N ILE A 56 0.72 13.52 -3.49
CA ILE A 56 1.67 14.44 -2.83
C ILE A 56 1.12 15.87 -2.72
N LYS A 57 0.24 16.27 -3.64
CA LYS A 57 -0.38 17.61 -3.63
C LYS A 57 -1.46 17.76 -2.57
N GLN A 58 -2.28 16.72 -2.39
CA GLN A 58 -3.41 16.76 -1.48
C GLN A 58 -2.96 16.54 -0.04
N ASP A 59 -1.94 15.71 0.17
CA ASP A 59 -1.50 15.38 1.51
C ASP A 59 0.02 15.11 1.58
N PRO A 60 0.81 16.21 1.69
CA PRO A 60 2.27 16.17 1.59
C PRO A 60 2.95 15.62 2.84
N ASN A 61 2.26 15.58 3.99
CA ASN A 61 2.86 15.21 5.27
C ASN A 61 2.26 13.91 5.77
N ILE A 62 3.10 12.88 5.91
CA ILE A 62 2.69 11.61 6.51
C ILE A 62 3.29 11.53 7.89
N SER A 63 2.44 11.48 8.91
CA SER A 63 2.87 11.34 10.30
C SER A 63 3.04 9.88 10.68
N ALA A 64 3.92 9.59 11.64
CA ALA A 64 4.07 8.25 12.20
C ALA A 64 2.77 7.73 12.85
N HIS A 65 1.95 8.64 13.39
CA HIS A 65 0.64 8.30 13.96
C HIS A 65 -0.33 7.80 12.88
N GLU A 66 -0.37 8.48 11.73
CA GLU A 66 -1.19 8.09 10.59
C GLU A 66 -0.78 6.73 10.02
N ILE A 67 0.53 6.51 9.85
CA ILE A 67 1.09 5.22 9.44
C ILE A 67 0.63 4.11 10.39
N ASN A 68 0.77 4.32 11.70
CA ASN A 68 0.36 3.33 12.68
C ASN A 68 -1.17 3.08 12.63
N GLY A 69 -1.95 4.12 12.36
CA GLY A 69 -3.39 4.02 12.12
C GLY A 69 -3.72 3.10 10.95
N TRP A 70 -3.00 3.19 9.83
CA TRP A 70 -3.17 2.28 8.70
C TRP A 70 -2.90 0.83 9.07
N PHE A 71 -1.79 0.55 9.77
CA PHE A 71 -1.49 -0.81 10.24
C PHE A 71 -2.61 -1.35 11.15
N GLN A 72 -3.16 -0.53 12.05
CA GLN A 72 -4.27 -0.93 12.92
C GLN A 72 -5.55 -1.24 12.12
N GLN A 73 -5.92 -0.38 11.17
CA GLN A 73 -7.10 -0.58 10.32
C GLN A 73 -6.97 -1.84 9.46
N ILE A 74 -5.80 -2.06 8.87
CA ILE A 74 -5.53 -3.28 8.10
C ILE A 74 -5.57 -4.53 8.98
N THR A 75 -5.06 -4.45 10.21
CA THR A 75 -5.14 -5.56 11.18
C THR A 75 -6.59 -5.94 11.48
N GLN A 76 -7.48 -4.95 11.58
CA GLN A 76 -8.92 -5.18 11.79
C GLN A 76 -9.57 -5.84 10.57
N LEU A 77 -9.18 -5.45 9.36
CA LEU A 77 -9.68 -6.06 8.11
C LEU A 77 -9.19 -7.49 7.89
N SER A 78 -7.93 -7.76 8.23
CA SER A 78 -7.24 -9.03 7.94
C SER A 78 -7.37 -10.08 9.05
N SER A 79 -8.53 -10.11 9.73
CA SER A 79 -8.83 -11.08 10.80
C SER A 79 -7.74 -11.14 11.90
N SER A 80 -7.29 -9.97 12.37
CA SER A 80 -6.30 -9.79 13.45
C SER A 80 -4.84 -10.13 13.10
N LYS A 81 -4.50 -10.30 11.82
CA LYS A 81 -3.09 -10.44 11.40
C LYS A 81 -2.50 -9.09 11.03
N ARG A 82 -1.68 -8.51 11.91
CA ARG A 82 -0.96 -7.27 11.60
C ARG A 82 0.03 -7.49 10.45
N PRO A 83 -0.02 -6.68 9.37
CA PRO A 83 0.91 -6.85 8.26
C PRO A 83 2.31 -6.41 8.70
N THR A 84 3.33 -7.10 8.21
CA THR A 84 4.75 -6.76 8.51
C THR A 84 5.25 -5.57 7.70
N ARG A 85 4.56 -5.25 6.60
CA ARG A 85 4.82 -4.10 5.75
C ARG A 85 3.54 -3.60 5.10
N ILE A 86 3.53 -2.33 4.74
CA ILE A 86 2.55 -1.70 3.87
C ILE A 86 3.30 -0.94 2.77
N THR A 87 2.64 -0.74 1.64
CA THR A 87 3.19 -0.01 0.50
C THR A 87 2.41 1.28 0.33
N ILE A 88 3.07 2.42 0.24
CA ILE A 88 2.42 3.68 -0.17
C ILE A 88 2.63 3.84 -1.67
N ALA A 89 1.55 4.11 -2.40
CA ALA A 89 1.59 4.47 -3.81
C ALA A 89 1.30 5.97 -3.97
N ILE A 90 2.34 6.76 -4.18
CA ILE A 90 2.24 8.20 -4.35
C ILE A 90 2.05 8.49 -5.84
N VAL A 91 0.89 9.02 -6.20
CA VAL A 91 0.55 9.44 -7.56
C VAL A 91 0.87 10.91 -7.74
N ASN A 92 1.71 11.19 -8.73
CA ASN A 92 2.04 12.52 -9.19
C ASN A 92 1.09 12.94 -10.33
N ASP A 93 1.06 14.23 -10.59
CA ASP A 93 0.23 14.89 -11.59
C ASP A 93 0.68 14.67 -13.04
N ASP A 94 1.90 14.20 -13.25
CA ASP A 94 2.42 13.74 -14.54
C ASP A 94 2.05 12.26 -14.85
N GLY A 95 1.30 11.60 -13.95
CA GLY A 95 0.93 10.19 -14.06
C GLY A 95 2.00 9.22 -13.54
N THR A 96 3.13 9.73 -13.03
CA THR A 96 4.15 8.91 -12.37
C THR A 96 3.61 8.40 -11.03
N ILE A 97 3.82 7.11 -10.73
CA ILE A 97 3.48 6.51 -9.44
C ILE A 97 4.75 6.00 -8.77
N VAL A 98 5.03 6.49 -7.56
CA VAL A 98 6.17 6.09 -6.75
C VAL A 98 5.71 5.20 -5.61
N TYR A 99 6.35 4.05 -5.45
CA TYR A 99 6.04 3.09 -4.40
C TYR A 99 7.08 3.13 -3.28
N TYR A 100 6.62 3.29 -2.04
CA TYR A 100 7.46 3.26 -0.84
C TYR A 100 7.02 2.12 0.08
N PHE A 101 7.97 1.27 0.50
CA PHE A 101 7.70 0.24 1.51
C PHE A 101 7.92 0.80 2.91
N ILE A 102 6.92 0.62 3.76
CA ILE A 102 7.00 0.91 5.20
C ILE A 102 6.85 -0.40 5.94
N HIS A 103 7.83 -0.70 6.79
CA HIS A 103 7.79 -1.88 7.63
C HIS A 103 7.26 -1.55 9.02
N ASP A 104 6.58 -2.53 9.63
CA ASP A 104 6.12 -2.44 11.01
C ASP A 104 7.32 -2.64 11.96
N GLY A 105 7.70 -1.59 12.67
CA GLY A 105 8.80 -1.60 13.63
C GLY A 105 10.18 -1.28 13.04
N VAL A 106 11.23 -1.53 13.83
CA VAL A 106 12.63 -1.24 13.45
C VAL A 106 13.19 -2.44 12.68
N VAL A 107 13.30 -2.30 11.37
CA VAL A 107 13.98 -3.29 10.53
C VAL A 107 15.48 -3.04 10.60
N LYS A 108 16.27 -4.09 10.85
CA LYS A 108 17.74 -3.98 10.79
C LYS A 108 18.13 -3.52 9.37
N PRO A 109 18.98 -2.50 9.22
CA PRO A 109 19.43 -2.05 7.91
C PRO A 109 20.10 -3.22 7.20
N ARG A 110 19.62 -3.56 6.00
CA ARG A 110 20.32 -4.51 5.13
C ARG A 110 21.52 -3.78 4.54
N GLN A 111 22.73 -4.22 4.91
CA GLN A 111 23.93 -3.83 4.17
C GLN A 111 23.85 -4.50 2.79
N ASN A 112 23.92 -3.69 1.74
CA ASN A 112 24.09 -4.12 0.36
C ASN A 112 25.58 -4.39 0.08
#